data_AF-A0A969GP47-F1
#
_entry.id   AF-A0A969GP47-F1
#
_cell.length_a   1.000
_cell.length_b   1.000
_cell.length_c   1.000
_cell.angle_alpha   90.00
_cell.angle_beta   90.00
_cell.angle_gamma   90.00
#
_symmetry.space_group_name_H-M   'P 1'
#
loop_
_entity.id
_entity.type
_entity.pdbx_description
1 polymer ?
#
loop_
_entity_poly.entity_id
_entity_poly.type
_entity_poly.pdbx_seq_one_letter_code
_entity_poly.pdbx_strand_id
1 'polypeptide(L)'
;MQLLPDQLRLNQWLSVLKRELQWSCLLPNLLAGLLCGIIEITFAASLASLIFAVALPDYVSAGISLGLVTVTIVSMVTALTSSLPGTIAIPDEVPAAILALMVQTIATQMPADIPPQVRLATVLAAIAFTTVLTGLSFFLLGFFKLGNLIRFIPYPVVGGFLASTGWLLVMGAIGFLTNTHVELAQLASLFTPLLLLRWLPATLFAIVLLAILRRYDHFLIIPTLLLVGIVLFYLTLWILGVSPEQATEQGFLLQPTTATAAGQSLSWSTLVQADWQLILSQLKQQVTLILLSVLSLLVNASGLEVLIGRSLDFNRELRVAGVANLLSGFGGGVVGFHSISSSALSYRVGTGSAAVGIILSLFCAIALLVGTSLITLVPKVVLGGLLLFLGLELLWEWVYDAWFKLPTLDYGLVLLILVINSTVGLLAGIAVGLVAAVVLFVLNYSRIRVTRYALSGATYHSHAARSLPQQRLLAAEGEQIYILDLQGFLFFGTANTLFEQLRQRIQATDLPTLHYVLLNFRLVTGLDSSAVLSFLKLKQIARQQQFVLIYGAFADDAAATGARQLSRARRRSLSGVCGSRSGVAMVRRPDPSPRFLGVASDRLPLACNSKIYSPTPITPRFSWIIW
;
A
#
# COMPACT_ATOMS: atom_id res chain seq x y z
N MET A 1 8.89 8.80 24.17
CA MET A 1 7.90 9.86 23.92
C MET A 1 8.30 11.03 24.83
N GLN A 2 9.19 11.91 24.37
CA GLN A 2 9.61 13.09 25.15
C GLN A 2 8.54 14.17 24.97
N LEU A 3 7.93 14.59 26.08
CA LEU A 3 6.92 15.64 26.14
C LEU A 3 7.59 17.00 25.86
N LEU A 4 7.39 17.56 24.68
CA LEU A 4 7.65 18.98 24.40
C LEU A 4 6.69 19.85 25.24
N PRO A 5 7.11 21.01 25.77
CA PRO A 5 6.27 21.89 26.58
C PRO A 5 5.01 22.36 25.83
N ASP A 6 3.87 22.44 26.51
CA ASP A 6 2.56 22.79 25.92
C ASP A 6 2.54 24.14 25.17
N GLN A 7 3.39 25.10 25.58
CA GLN A 7 3.51 26.39 24.88
C GLN A 7 4.14 26.29 23.48
N LEU A 8 5.09 25.36 23.28
CA LEU A 8 5.69 25.11 21.96
C LEU A 8 4.67 24.48 21.00
N ARG A 9 3.78 23.63 21.51
CA ARG A 9 2.67 23.08 20.73
C ARG A 9 1.66 24.17 20.35
N LEU A 10 1.24 25.00 21.30
CA LEU A 10 0.27 26.07 21.03
C LEU A 10 0.79 27.05 19.95
N ASN A 11 2.06 27.45 20.04
CA ASN A 11 2.69 28.34 19.05
C ASN A 11 2.85 27.67 17.67
N GLN A 12 3.15 26.38 17.62
CA GLN A 12 3.14 25.61 16.37
C GLN A 12 1.72 25.56 15.77
N TRP A 13 0.70 25.23 16.56
CA TRP A 13 -0.69 25.22 16.13
C TRP A 13 -1.16 26.58 15.61
N LEU A 14 -0.86 27.67 16.32
CA LEU A 14 -1.19 29.03 15.89
C LEU A 14 -0.45 29.43 14.61
N SER A 15 0.80 28.98 14.41
CA SER A 15 1.55 29.24 13.18
C SER A 15 0.98 28.50 11.97
N VAL A 16 0.49 27.27 12.17
CA VAL A 16 -0.21 26.50 11.15
C VAL A 16 -1.53 27.18 10.81
N LEU A 17 -2.32 27.55 11.82
CA LEU A 17 -3.60 28.23 11.62
C LEU A 17 -3.42 29.55 10.87
N LYS A 18 -2.43 30.37 11.25
CA LYS A 18 -2.09 31.61 10.55
C LYS A 18 -1.69 31.37 9.09
N ARG A 19 -1.02 30.25 8.78
CA ARG A 19 -0.67 29.88 7.39
C ARG A 19 -1.89 29.46 6.59
N GLU A 20 -2.78 28.66 7.18
CA GLU A 20 -4.04 28.24 6.53
C GLU A 20 -4.97 29.43 6.25
N LEU A 21 -4.97 30.45 7.11
CA LEU A 21 -5.76 31.68 6.97
C LEU A 21 -5.17 32.69 5.97
N GLN A 22 -3.98 32.47 5.43
CA GLN A 22 -3.45 33.33 4.36
C GLN A 22 -4.27 33.14 3.08
N TRP A 23 -4.63 34.23 2.40
CA TRP A 23 -5.44 34.19 1.16
C TRP A 23 -4.90 33.27 0.08
N SER A 24 -3.57 33.12 0.01
CA SER A 24 -2.88 32.21 -0.91
C SER A 24 -3.14 30.71 -0.64
N CYS A 25 -3.58 30.35 0.58
CA CYS A 25 -3.91 28.98 0.97
C CYS A 25 -5.43 28.79 1.16
N LEU A 26 -6.10 29.81 1.71
CA LEU A 26 -7.53 29.77 2.01
C LEU A 26 -8.40 29.52 0.77
N LEU A 27 -8.19 30.28 -0.31
CA LEU A 27 -8.99 30.15 -1.53
C LEU A 27 -8.82 28.79 -2.22
N PRO A 28 -7.59 28.29 -2.49
CA PRO A 28 -7.40 26.95 -3.05
C PRO A 28 -8.01 25.86 -2.15
N ASN A 29 -7.83 25.95 -0.83
CA ASN A 29 -8.36 24.95 0.10
C ASN A 29 -9.89 24.96 0.16
N LEU A 30 -10.51 26.15 0.11
CA LEU A 30 -11.97 26.31 0.03
C LEU A 30 -12.52 25.69 -1.24
N LEU A 31 -11.93 26.01 -2.39
CA LEU A 31 -12.34 25.45 -3.68
C LEU A 31 -12.19 23.93 -3.70
N ALA A 32 -11.05 23.40 -3.25
CA ALA A 32 -10.81 21.97 -3.17
C ALA A 32 -11.83 21.27 -2.25
N GLY A 33 -12.09 21.84 -1.06
CA GLY A 33 -13.02 21.27 -0.08
C GLY A 33 -14.46 21.26 -0.58
N LEU A 34 -14.91 22.33 -1.24
CA LEU A 34 -16.24 22.41 -1.85
C LEU A 34 -16.39 21.43 -3.03
N LEU A 35 -15.37 21.31 -3.89
CA LEU A 35 -15.39 20.35 -4.99
C LEU A 35 -15.45 18.92 -4.50
N CYS A 36 -14.61 18.57 -3.51
CA CYS A 36 -14.71 17.27 -2.86
C CYS A 36 -16.12 17.08 -2.27
N GLY A 37 -16.66 18.09 -1.57
CA GLY A 37 -17.99 18.00 -0.98
C GLY A 37 -19.11 17.70 -1.97
N ILE A 38 -19.10 18.34 -3.13
CA ILE A 38 -20.10 18.07 -4.18
C ILE A 38 -19.97 16.64 -4.72
N ILE A 39 -18.73 16.18 -4.95
CA ILE A 39 -18.45 14.80 -5.38
C ILE A 39 -18.96 13.82 -4.31
N GLU A 40 -18.65 14.06 -3.03
CA GLU A 40 -19.00 13.13 -1.96
C GLU A 40 -20.50 13.07 -1.65
N ILE A 41 -21.24 14.18 -1.80
CA ILE A 41 -22.72 14.13 -1.69
C ILE A 41 -23.30 13.25 -2.80
N THR A 42 -22.77 13.39 -4.02
CA THR A 42 -23.20 12.57 -5.17
C THR A 42 -22.85 11.09 -4.95
N PHE A 43 -21.65 10.83 -4.43
CA PHE A 43 -21.18 9.50 -4.10
C PHE A 43 -22.03 8.85 -3.00
N ALA A 44 -22.41 9.60 -1.95
CA ALA A 44 -23.31 9.13 -0.91
C ALA A 44 -24.67 8.67 -1.47
N ALA A 45 -25.21 9.37 -2.48
CA ALA A 45 -26.44 8.95 -3.15
C ALA A 45 -26.28 7.69 -4.02
N SER A 46 -25.15 7.57 -4.71
CA SER A 46 -24.82 6.36 -5.46
C SER A 46 -24.70 5.15 -4.54
N LEU A 47 -23.98 5.30 -3.42
CA LEU A 47 -23.75 4.27 -2.43
C LEU A 47 -25.03 3.88 -1.69
N ALA A 48 -25.90 4.85 -1.39
CA ALA A 48 -27.23 4.59 -0.85
C ALA A 48 -28.10 3.74 -1.79
N SER A 49 -28.06 4.06 -3.09
CA SER A 49 -28.78 3.28 -4.10
C SER A 49 -28.23 1.85 -4.18
N LEU A 50 -26.91 1.68 -4.14
CA LEU A 50 -26.28 0.36 -4.10
C LEU A 50 -26.74 -0.48 -2.90
N ILE A 51 -26.81 0.11 -1.70
CA ILE A 51 -27.16 -0.61 -0.47
C ILE A 51 -28.66 -0.88 -0.36
N PHE A 52 -29.53 0.07 -0.72
CA PHE A 52 -30.96 0.03 -0.39
C PHE A 52 -31.87 -0.23 -1.59
N ALA A 53 -31.52 0.14 -2.83
CA ALA A 53 -32.50 0.19 -3.93
C ALA A 53 -33.17 -1.15 -4.26
N VAL A 54 -32.47 -2.27 -4.07
CA VAL A 54 -33.00 -3.62 -4.36
C VAL A 54 -33.89 -4.14 -3.23
N ALA A 55 -33.44 -4.00 -1.98
CA ALA A 55 -34.08 -4.63 -0.83
C ALA A 55 -35.11 -3.72 -0.14
N LEU A 56 -34.87 -2.41 -0.14
CA LEU A 56 -35.57 -1.39 0.64
C LEU A 56 -35.62 -0.05 -0.15
N PRO A 57 -36.26 -0.03 -1.34
CA PRO A 57 -36.24 1.14 -2.24
C PRO A 57 -36.81 2.41 -1.61
N ASP A 58 -37.81 2.29 -0.74
CA ASP A 58 -38.42 3.42 -0.04
C ASP A 58 -37.47 4.10 0.97
N TYR A 59 -36.35 3.45 1.29
CA TYR A 59 -35.39 3.89 2.31
C TYR A 59 -34.03 4.32 1.73
N VAL A 60 -33.94 4.57 0.42
CA VAL A 60 -32.70 5.10 -0.20
C VAL A 60 -32.30 6.45 0.42
N SER A 61 -33.26 7.28 0.83
CA SER A 61 -32.99 8.54 1.54
C SER A 61 -32.32 8.36 2.91
N ALA A 62 -32.65 7.27 3.63
CA ALA A 62 -31.93 6.89 4.83
C ALA A 62 -30.47 6.56 4.49
N GLY A 63 -30.24 5.76 3.45
CA GLY A 63 -28.90 5.43 2.96
C GLY A 63 -28.04 6.67 2.62
N ILE A 64 -28.64 7.68 1.96
CA ILE A 64 -27.95 8.96 1.66
C ILE A 64 -27.48 9.60 2.96
N SER A 65 -28.35 9.61 3.96
CA SER A 65 -28.05 10.19 5.27
C SER A 65 -26.89 9.46 5.96
N LEU A 66 -26.85 8.12 5.92
CA LEU A 66 -25.71 7.34 6.47
C LEU A 66 -24.40 7.70 5.77
N GLY A 67 -24.43 7.84 4.44
CA GLY A 67 -23.27 8.26 3.65
C GLY A 67 -22.77 9.65 4.05
N LEU A 68 -23.67 10.64 4.16
CA LEU A 68 -23.32 12.01 4.57
C LEU A 68 -22.81 12.09 6.00
N VAL A 69 -23.40 11.34 6.95
CA VAL A 69 -22.90 11.22 8.33
C VAL A 69 -21.48 10.68 8.32
N THR A 70 -21.24 9.64 7.52
CA THR A 70 -19.92 9.01 7.41
C THR A 70 -18.89 9.97 6.84
N VAL A 71 -19.17 10.65 5.72
CA VAL A 71 -18.25 11.65 5.14
C VAL A 71 -17.95 12.73 6.17
N THR A 72 -18.98 13.26 6.83
CA THR A 72 -18.83 14.30 7.86
C THR A 72 -17.88 13.85 8.96
N ILE A 73 -18.11 12.68 9.57
CA ILE A 73 -17.32 12.21 10.71
C ILE A 73 -15.93 11.74 10.26
N VAL A 74 -15.86 10.87 9.26
CA VAL A 74 -14.61 10.22 8.84
C VAL A 74 -13.65 11.22 8.20
N SER A 75 -14.13 12.14 7.36
CA SER A 75 -13.27 13.20 6.81
C SER A 75 -12.81 14.18 7.89
N MET A 76 -13.67 14.54 8.86
CA MET A 76 -13.27 15.43 9.95
C MET A 76 -12.16 14.82 10.80
N VAL A 77 -12.35 13.58 11.26
CA VAL A 77 -11.36 12.88 12.08
C VAL A 77 -10.05 12.72 11.31
N THR A 78 -10.12 12.32 10.05
CA THR A 78 -8.94 12.12 9.20
C THR A 78 -8.20 13.44 8.97
N ALA A 79 -8.92 14.52 8.63
CA ALA A 79 -8.32 15.84 8.42
C ALA A 79 -7.55 16.32 9.66
N LEU A 80 -8.08 16.08 10.85
CA LEU A 80 -7.49 16.53 12.12
C LEU A 80 -6.33 15.65 12.61
N THR A 81 -6.33 14.35 12.27
CA THR A 81 -5.47 13.37 12.95
C THR A 81 -4.58 12.54 12.03
N SER A 82 -4.77 12.57 10.72
CA SER A 82 -3.91 11.91 9.72
C SER A 82 -2.43 12.30 9.88
N SER A 83 -1.55 11.34 9.60
CA SER A 83 -0.10 11.58 9.47
C SER A 83 0.25 12.38 8.22
N LEU A 84 -0.64 12.36 7.23
CA LEU A 84 -0.50 13.08 5.96
C LEU A 84 -1.65 14.11 5.85
N PRO A 85 -1.38 15.41 6.06
CA PRO A 85 -2.38 16.46 5.87
C PRO A 85 -2.96 16.43 4.46
N GLY A 86 -4.20 16.88 4.27
CA GLY A 86 -4.85 16.87 2.96
C GLY A 86 -5.39 15.50 2.50
N THR A 87 -5.11 14.43 3.24
CA THR A 87 -5.80 13.14 3.05
C THR A 87 -7.29 13.28 3.35
N ILE A 88 -8.11 12.79 2.43
CA ILE A 88 -9.56 12.73 2.53
C ILE A 88 -9.98 11.27 2.72
N ALA A 89 -10.95 11.06 3.60
CA ALA A 89 -11.50 9.74 3.89
C ALA A 89 -13.03 9.78 3.86
N ILE A 90 -13.62 8.83 3.16
CA ILE A 90 -15.03 8.82 2.73
C ILE A 90 -15.57 7.40 2.88
N PRO A 91 -16.90 7.18 2.80
CA PRO A 91 -17.47 5.85 2.57
C PRO A 91 -16.75 5.15 1.42
N ASP A 92 -16.49 3.85 1.54
CA ASP A 92 -15.85 3.09 0.48
C ASP A 92 -16.85 2.13 -0.20
N GLU A 93 -16.69 1.92 -1.50
CA GLU A 93 -17.58 1.10 -2.33
C GLU A 93 -17.45 -0.40 -2.04
N VAL A 94 -16.27 -0.87 -1.64
CA VAL A 94 -16.01 -2.29 -1.34
C VAL A 94 -16.85 -2.79 -0.15
N PRO A 95 -16.83 -2.13 1.03
CA PRO A 95 -17.71 -2.52 2.11
C PRO A 95 -19.18 -2.29 1.75
N ALA A 96 -19.52 -1.25 0.99
CA ALA A 96 -20.91 -0.96 0.60
C ALA A 96 -21.55 -2.10 -0.22
N ALA A 97 -20.83 -2.73 -1.14
CA ALA A 97 -21.34 -3.88 -1.89
C ALA A 97 -21.68 -5.07 -0.96
N ILE A 98 -20.88 -5.30 0.09
CA ILE A 98 -21.15 -6.37 1.06
C ILE A 98 -22.30 -5.98 1.99
N LEU A 99 -22.41 -4.69 2.37
CA LEU A 99 -23.56 -4.17 3.10
C LEU A 99 -24.84 -4.36 2.28
N ALA A 100 -24.84 -4.12 0.96
CA ALA A 100 -26.01 -4.36 0.10
C ALA A 100 -26.49 -5.82 0.18
N LEU A 101 -25.57 -6.78 0.08
CA LEU A 101 -25.88 -8.20 0.26
C LEU A 101 -26.42 -8.51 1.67
N MET A 102 -25.89 -7.82 2.68
CA MET A 102 -26.29 -7.96 4.08
C MET A 102 -27.73 -7.46 4.27
N VAL A 103 -28.03 -6.27 3.75
CA VAL A 103 -29.36 -5.66 3.73
C VAL A 103 -30.36 -6.57 3.00
N GLN A 104 -29.99 -7.11 1.84
CA GLN A 104 -30.81 -8.06 1.10
C GLN A 104 -31.11 -9.32 1.94
N THR A 105 -30.11 -9.86 2.63
CA THR A 105 -30.26 -11.05 3.48
C THR A 105 -31.16 -10.76 4.68
N ILE A 106 -31.01 -9.60 5.34
CA ILE A 106 -31.90 -9.19 6.43
C ILE A 106 -33.34 -9.03 5.91
N ALA A 107 -33.51 -8.32 4.79
CA ALA A 107 -34.83 -8.04 4.22
C ALA A 107 -35.58 -9.32 3.82
N THR A 108 -34.87 -10.36 3.39
CA THR A 108 -35.45 -11.64 2.96
C THR A 108 -35.67 -12.64 4.09
N GLN A 109 -34.85 -12.60 5.15
CA GLN A 109 -35.00 -13.50 6.30
C GLN A 109 -36.04 -13.00 7.31
N MET A 110 -36.33 -11.70 7.34
CA MET A 110 -37.39 -11.16 8.18
C MET A 110 -38.77 -11.48 7.59
N PRO A 111 -39.71 -12.02 8.39
CA PRO A 111 -41.09 -12.22 7.98
C PRO A 111 -41.73 -10.95 7.37
N ALA A 112 -42.59 -11.15 6.37
CA ALA A 112 -43.20 -10.05 5.60
C ALA A 112 -44.18 -9.20 6.44
N ASP A 113 -44.75 -9.79 7.49
CA ASP A 113 -45.70 -9.19 8.45
C ASP A 113 -45.02 -8.27 9.48
N ILE A 114 -43.69 -8.29 9.58
CA ILE A 114 -42.96 -7.36 10.46
C ILE A 114 -43.10 -5.93 9.94
N PRO A 115 -43.39 -4.94 10.82
CA PRO A 115 -43.48 -3.54 10.44
C PRO A 115 -42.23 -3.05 9.69
N PRO A 116 -42.39 -2.27 8.59
CA PRO A 116 -41.26 -1.74 7.82
C PRO A 116 -40.24 -0.97 8.66
N GLN A 117 -40.68 -0.31 9.73
CA GLN A 117 -39.83 0.43 10.65
C GLN A 117 -38.87 -0.48 11.42
N VAL A 118 -39.32 -1.67 11.84
CA VAL A 118 -38.48 -2.66 12.53
C VAL A 118 -37.46 -3.25 11.55
N ARG A 119 -37.86 -3.50 10.29
CA ARG A 119 -36.95 -3.96 9.24
C ARG A 119 -35.84 -2.95 8.96
N LEU A 120 -36.21 -1.68 8.80
CA LEU A 120 -35.24 -0.59 8.67
C LEU A 120 -34.34 -0.50 9.91
N ALA A 121 -34.91 -0.61 11.11
CA ALA A 121 -34.16 -0.53 12.36
C ALA A 121 -33.10 -1.62 12.48
N THR A 122 -33.44 -2.86 12.13
CA THR A 122 -32.48 -3.98 12.08
C THR A 122 -31.38 -3.72 11.07
N VAL A 123 -31.70 -3.22 9.88
CA VAL A 123 -30.70 -2.88 8.85
C VAL A 123 -29.75 -1.77 9.31
N LEU A 124 -30.28 -0.67 9.85
CA LEU A 124 -29.47 0.45 10.34
C LEU A 124 -28.58 0.02 11.51
N ALA A 125 -29.11 -0.78 12.44
CA ALA A 125 -28.34 -1.34 13.54
C ALA A 125 -27.25 -2.30 13.05
N ALA A 126 -27.53 -3.14 12.05
CA ALA A 126 -26.55 -4.05 11.45
C ALA A 126 -25.39 -3.28 10.80
N ILE A 127 -25.70 -2.23 10.04
CA ILE A 127 -24.71 -1.35 9.41
C ILE A 127 -23.86 -0.69 10.49
N ALA A 128 -24.48 -0.02 11.46
CA ALA A 128 -23.79 0.67 12.56
C ALA A 128 -22.87 -0.29 13.35
N PHE A 129 -23.39 -1.48 13.70
CA PHE A 129 -22.62 -2.51 14.39
C PHE A 129 -21.40 -2.97 13.58
N THR A 130 -21.59 -3.20 12.29
CA THR A 130 -20.50 -3.59 11.38
C THR A 130 -19.45 -2.48 11.24
N THR A 131 -19.88 -1.22 11.17
CA THR A 131 -18.99 -0.06 11.13
C THR A 131 -18.17 0.05 12.43
N VAL A 132 -18.80 -0.16 13.59
CA VAL A 132 -18.10 -0.18 14.90
C VAL A 132 -17.08 -1.32 14.97
N LEU A 133 -17.45 -2.54 14.57
CA LEU A 133 -16.52 -3.68 14.56
C LEU A 133 -15.34 -3.44 13.60
N THR A 134 -15.59 -2.81 12.45
CA THR A 134 -14.54 -2.43 11.50
C THR A 134 -13.60 -1.39 12.12
N GLY A 135 -14.15 -0.36 12.77
CA GLY A 135 -13.37 0.66 13.47
C GLY A 135 -12.53 0.10 14.61
N LEU A 136 -13.09 -0.82 15.40
CA LEU A 136 -12.34 -1.54 16.44
C LEU A 136 -11.19 -2.34 15.84
N SER A 137 -11.44 -3.05 14.74
CA SER A 137 -10.43 -3.87 14.06
C SER A 137 -9.29 -3.02 13.52
N PHE A 138 -9.59 -1.91 12.83
CA PHE A 138 -8.59 -0.94 12.37
C PHE A 138 -7.75 -0.39 13.51
N PHE A 139 -8.41 0.05 14.58
CA PHE A 139 -7.74 0.59 15.76
C PHE A 139 -6.78 -0.43 16.38
N LEU A 140 -7.24 -1.67 16.58
CA LEU A 140 -6.42 -2.75 17.15
C LEU A 140 -5.22 -3.09 16.27
N LEU A 141 -5.41 -3.22 14.95
CA LEU A 141 -4.31 -3.48 14.02
C LEU A 141 -3.26 -2.36 14.04
N GLY A 142 -3.70 -1.11 14.06
CA GLY A 142 -2.80 0.04 14.18
C GLY A 142 -2.10 0.11 15.53
N PHE A 143 -2.80 -0.23 16.61
CA PHE A 143 -2.24 -0.31 17.97
C PHE A 143 -1.14 -1.37 18.08
N PHE A 144 -1.36 -2.57 17.52
CA PHE A 144 -0.37 -3.65 17.46
C PHE A 144 0.71 -3.47 16.38
N LYS A 145 0.71 -2.33 15.67
CA LYS A 145 1.67 -1.97 14.62
C LYS A 145 1.70 -2.94 13.43
N LEU A 146 0.56 -3.57 13.12
CA LEU A 146 0.41 -4.52 12.02
C LEU A 146 0.29 -3.85 10.65
N GLY A 147 0.08 -2.53 10.60
CA GLY A 147 0.06 -1.77 9.35
C GLY A 147 1.39 -1.80 8.59
N ASN A 148 2.51 -2.07 9.26
CA ASN A 148 3.82 -2.19 8.61
C ASN A 148 3.90 -3.36 7.61
N LEU A 149 3.01 -4.35 7.71
CA LEU A 149 2.97 -5.47 6.78
C LEU A 149 2.70 -5.03 5.34
N ILE A 150 2.04 -3.87 5.13
CA ILE A 150 1.77 -3.36 3.80
C ILE A 150 3.05 -2.98 3.03
N ARG A 151 4.15 -2.69 3.75
CA ARG A 151 5.44 -2.33 3.13
C ARG A 151 6.08 -3.49 2.35
N PHE A 152 5.58 -4.71 2.52
CA PHE A 152 6.01 -5.87 1.74
C PHE A 152 5.30 -5.98 0.39
N ILE A 153 4.27 -5.17 0.12
CA ILE A 153 3.61 -5.14 -1.18
C ILE A 153 4.57 -4.52 -2.21
N PRO A 154 4.92 -5.22 -3.29
CA PRO A 154 5.77 -4.68 -4.33
C PRO A 154 5.14 -3.49 -5.04
N TYR A 155 5.98 -2.57 -5.47
CA TYR A 155 5.59 -1.37 -6.22
C TYR A 155 4.64 -1.66 -7.40
N PRO A 156 4.84 -2.71 -8.23
CA PRO A 156 3.94 -2.97 -9.35
C PRO A 156 2.55 -3.43 -8.93
N VAL A 157 2.38 -3.98 -7.72
CA VAL A 157 1.05 -4.33 -7.18
C VAL A 157 0.28 -3.07 -6.82
N VAL A 158 0.94 -2.10 -6.18
CA VAL A 158 0.36 -0.78 -5.89
C VAL A 158 0.03 -0.06 -7.20
N GLY A 159 0.90 -0.14 -8.20
CA GLY A 159 0.66 0.41 -9.54
C GLY A 159 -0.54 -0.22 -10.25
N GLY A 160 -0.66 -1.55 -10.21
CA GLY A 160 -1.83 -2.27 -10.74
C GLY A 160 -3.12 -1.86 -10.04
N PHE A 161 -3.07 -1.66 -8.73
CA PHE A 161 -4.20 -1.13 -7.97
C PHE A 161 -4.57 0.30 -8.41
N LEU A 162 -3.60 1.23 -8.50
CA LEU A 162 -3.85 2.61 -8.94
C LEU A 162 -4.39 2.68 -10.37
N ALA A 163 -3.88 1.85 -11.29
CA ALA A 163 -4.43 1.70 -12.63
C ALA A 163 -5.90 1.23 -12.57
N SER A 164 -6.20 0.26 -11.69
CA SER A 164 -7.55 -0.27 -11.50
C SER A 164 -8.51 0.78 -10.93
N THR A 165 -8.06 1.56 -9.95
CA THR A 165 -8.80 2.73 -9.43
C THR A 165 -9.08 3.72 -10.56
N GLY A 166 -8.08 4.00 -11.42
CA GLY A 166 -8.26 4.83 -12.60
C GLY A 166 -9.35 4.32 -13.54
N TRP A 167 -9.34 3.02 -13.85
CA TRP A 167 -10.38 2.37 -14.66
C TRP A 167 -11.76 2.44 -14.02
N LEU A 168 -11.88 2.11 -12.74
CA LEU A 168 -13.14 2.15 -12.00
C LEU A 168 -13.71 3.58 -11.95
N LEU A 169 -12.86 4.60 -11.79
CA LEU A 169 -13.28 5.99 -11.86
C LEU A 169 -13.81 6.37 -13.25
N VAL A 170 -13.15 5.91 -14.33
CA VAL A 170 -13.64 6.17 -15.69
C VAL A 170 -15.01 5.52 -15.91
N MET A 171 -15.14 4.24 -15.56
CA MET A 171 -16.39 3.50 -15.73
C MET A 171 -17.51 4.04 -14.83
N GLY A 172 -17.19 4.37 -13.59
CA GLY A 172 -18.10 4.99 -12.63
C GLY A 172 -18.56 6.38 -13.08
N ALA A 173 -17.66 7.19 -13.64
CA ALA A 173 -18.00 8.50 -14.19
C ALA A 173 -18.91 8.39 -15.43
N ILE A 174 -18.66 7.44 -16.33
CA ILE A 174 -19.56 7.16 -17.46
C ILE A 174 -20.93 6.74 -16.93
N GLY A 175 -20.99 5.80 -15.98
CA GLY A 175 -22.25 5.35 -15.39
C GLY A 175 -23.02 6.46 -14.68
N PHE A 176 -22.32 7.36 -14.00
CA PHE A 176 -22.89 8.57 -13.40
C PHE A 176 -23.49 9.52 -14.45
N LEU A 177 -22.78 9.73 -15.57
CA LEU A 177 -23.24 10.59 -16.66
C LEU A 177 -24.45 9.99 -17.39
N THR A 178 -24.47 8.68 -17.58
CA THR A 178 -25.54 7.98 -18.30
C THR A 178 -26.72 7.59 -17.41
N ASN A 179 -26.56 7.59 -16.09
CA ASN A 179 -27.46 7.01 -15.09
C ASN A 179 -27.68 5.50 -15.29
N THR A 180 -26.63 4.80 -15.70
CA THR A 180 -26.67 3.35 -15.93
C THR A 180 -25.49 2.68 -15.25
N HIS A 181 -25.69 1.47 -14.71
CA HIS A 181 -24.56 0.64 -14.31
C HIS A 181 -23.86 0.13 -15.57
N VAL A 182 -22.58 0.45 -15.73
CA VAL A 182 -21.82 0.11 -16.94
C VAL A 182 -20.94 -1.10 -16.65
N GLU A 183 -21.28 -2.21 -17.30
CA GLU A 183 -20.44 -3.42 -17.31
C GLU A 183 -19.70 -3.55 -18.65
N LEU A 184 -18.56 -4.24 -18.63
CA LEU A 184 -17.76 -4.51 -19.84
C LEU A 184 -18.58 -5.19 -20.95
N ALA A 185 -19.50 -6.08 -20.58
CA ALA A 185 -20.38 -6.76 -21.53
C ALA A 185 -21.34 -5.81 -22.26
N GLN A 186 -21.63 -4.64 -21.68
CA GLN A 186 -22.63 -3.69 -22.16
C GLN A 186 -22.02 -2.45 -22.81
N LEU A 187 -20.71 -2.43 -23.07
CA LEU A 187 -20.02 -1.27 -23.65
C LEU A 187 -20.61 -0.79 -24.98
N ALA A 188 -21.09 -1.71 -25.83
CA ALA A 188 -21.72 -1.35 -27.10
C ALA A 188 -22.98 -0.49 -26.92
N SER A 189 -23.70 -0.64 -25.80
CA SER A 189 -24.92 0.14 -25.52
C SER A 189 -24.63 1.64 -25.30
N LEU A 190 -23.40 1.98 -24.89
CA LEU A 190 -22.96 3.36 -24.64
C LEU A 190 -22.84 4.20 -25.91
N PHE A 191 -22.82 3.57 -27.08
CA PHE A 191 -22.68 4.23 -28.39
C PHE A 191 -24.03 4.59 -29.02
N THR A 192 -25.12 4.49 -28.27
CA THR A 192 -26.42 5.04 -28.69
C THR A 192 -26.36 6.58 -28.71
N PRO A 193 -27.02 7.27 -29.66
CA PRO A 193 -26.94 8.73 -29.78
C PRO A 193 -27.28 9.49 -28.48
N LEU A 194 -28.25 8.98 -27.72
CA LEU A 194 -28.66 9.57 -26.44
C LEU A 194 -27.56 9.46 -25.38
N LEU A 195 -26.91 8.30 -25.26
CA LEU A 195 -25.85 8.12 -24.26
C LEU A 195 -24.57 8.84 -24.68
N LEU A 196 -24.24 8.86 -25.97
CA LEU A 196 -23.14 9.67 -26.50
C LEU A 196 -23.28 11.14 -26.10
N LEU A 197 -24.48 11.71 -26.19
CA LEU A 197 -24.73 13.09 -25.79
C LEU A 197 -24.49 13.34 -24.29
N ARG A 198 -24.64 12.30 -23.45
CA ARG A 198 -24.43 12.39 -21.99
C ARG A 198 -22.95 12.29 -21.60
N TRP A 199 -22.19 11.37 -22.18
CA TRP A 199 -20.81 11.12 -21.75
C TRP A 199 -19.73 11.78 -22.62
N LEU A 200 -19.96 11.95 -23.92
CA LEU A 200 -18.95 12.48 -24.84
C LEU A 200 -18.49 13.92 -24.50
N PRO A 201 -19.38 14.88 -24.16
CA PRO A 201 -18.96 16.22 -23.77
C PRO A 201 -18.09 16.22 -22.50
N ALA A 202 -18.42 15.34 -21.55
CA ALA A 202 -17.65 15.19 -20.31
C ALA A 202 -16.26 14.59 -20.58
N THR A 203 -16.17 13.62 -21.49
CA THR A 203 -14.87 13.06 -21.93
C THR A 203 -14.03 14.09 -22.65
N LEU A 204 -14.62 14.91 -23.54
CA LEU A 204 -13.91 16.00 -24.19
C LEU A 204 -13.38 17.00 -23.15
N PHE A 205 -14.23 17.38 -22.19
CA PHE A 205 -13.83 18.24 -21.08
C PHE A 205 -12.66 17.63 -20.28
N ALA A 206 -12.73 16.34 -19.95
CA ALA A 206 -11.68 15.63 -19.23
C ALA A 206 -10.35 15.60 -20.01
N ILE A 207 -10.39 15.33 -21.32
CA ILE A 207 -9.20 15.31 -22.19
C ILE A 207 -8.57 16.71 -22.27
N VAL A 208 -9.39 17.75 -22.43
CA VAL A 208 -8.91 19.15 -22.45
C VAL A 208 -8.27 19.51 -21.10
N LEU A 209 -8.92 19.16 -20.00
CA LEU A 209 -8.40 19.38 -18.65
C LEU A 209 -7.06 18.66 -18.45
N LEU A 210 -6.97 17.39 -18.86
CA LEU A 210 -5.74 16.59 -18.81
C LEU A 210 -4.62 17.21 -19.65
N ALA A 211 -4.91 17.59 -20.90
CA ALA A 211 -3.93 18.16 -21.82
C ALA A 211 -3.37 19.50 -21.33
N ILE A 212 -4.23 20.35 -20.74
CA ILE A 212 -3.81 21.65 -20.17
C ILE A 212 -2.96 21.42 -18.92
N LEU A 213 -3.41 20.59 -17.98
CA LEU A 213 -2.69 20.32 -16.73
C LEU A 213 -1.35 19.62 -16.95
N ARG A 214 -1.23 18.83 -18.01
CA ARG A 214 0.04 18.23 -18.43
C ARG A 214 1.07 19.25 -18.91
N ARG A 215 0.62 20.42 -19.34
CA ARG A 215 1.46 21.47 -19.94
C ARG A 215 1.69 22.63 -18.97
N TYR A 216 0.78 22.84 -18.03
CA TYR A 216 0.80 23.93 -17.08
C TYR A 216 0.39 23.44 -15.68
N ASP A 217 1.28 23.63 -14.70
CA ASP A 217 1.02 23.32 -13.30
C ASP A 217 0.56 24.59 -12.57
N HIS A 218 -0.76 24.84 -12.53
CA HIS A 218 -1.32 25.97 -11.79
C HIS A 218 -2.65 25.61 -11.11
N PHE A 219 -2.75 25.86 -9.80
CA PHE A 219 -3.88 25.44 -8.97
C PHE A 219 -5.25 26.01 -9.41
N LEU A 220 -5.27 27.19 -10.06
CA LEU A 220 -6.51 27.78 -10.61
C LEU A 220 -7.02 27.11 -11.89
N ILE A 221 -6.26 26.23 -12.55
CA ILE A 221 -6.68 25.63 -13.82
C ILE A 221 -7.95 24.80 -13.62
N ILE A 222 -7.99 23.93 -12.62
CA ILE A 222 -9.15 23.08 -12.34
C ILE A 222 -10.37 23.94 -11.98
N PRO A 223 -10.35 24.84 -10.96
CA PRO A 223 -11.50 25.69 -10.66
C PRO A 223 -11.99 26.55 -11.84
N THR A 224 -11.05 27.11 -12.61
CA THR A 224 -11.39 27.96 -13.76
C THR A 224 -12.06 27.15 -14.86
N LEU A 225 -11.51 25.99 -15.22
CA LEU A 225 -12.10 25.13 -16.24
C LEU A 225 -13.45 24.55 -15.80
N LEU A 226 -13.62 24.21 -14.53
CA LEU A 226 -14.93 23.82 -14.00
C LEU A 226 -15.94 24.96 -14.13
N LEU A 227 -15.58 26.19 -13.74
CA LEU A 227 -16.44 27.36 -13.89
C LEU A 227 -16.80 27.62 -15.35
N VAL A 228 -15.82 27.56 -16.25
CA VAL A 228 -16.03 27.69 -17.70
C VAL A 228 -16.96 26.59 -18.21
N GLY A 229 -16.77 25.35 -17.77
CA GLY A 229 -17.63 24.23 -18.12
C GLY A 229 -19.09 24.43 -17.67
N ILE A 230 -19.29 24.96 -16.45
CA ILE A 230 -20.63 25.30 -15.93
C ILE A 230 -21.26 26.40 -16.78
N VAL A 231 -20.53 27.48 -17.07
CA VAL A 231 -21.02 28.61 -17.87
C VAL A 231 -21.40 28.14 -19.28
N LEU A 232 -20.54 27.36 -19.93
CA LEU A 232 -20.79 26.81 -21.26
C LEU A 232 -22.00 25.87 -21.27
N PHE A 233 -22.18 25.06 -20.23
CA PHE A 233 -23.36 24.19 -20.09
C PHE A 233 -24.64 25.01 -20.04
N TYR A 234 -24.73 26.00 -19.14
CA TYR A 234 -25.92 26.84 -19.02
C TYR A 234 -26.17 27.72 -20.25
N LEU A 235 -25.11 28.22 -20.90
CA LEU A 235 -25.22 28.92 -22.17
C LEU A 235 -25.81 28.00 -23.25
N THR A 236 -25.40 26.73 -23.27
CA THR A 236 -25.93 25.73 -24.22
C THR A 236 -27.41 25.45 -23.95
N LEU A 237 -27.82 25.30 -22.70
CA LEU A 237 -29.24 25.15 -22.34
C LEU A 237 -30.06 26.37 -22.79
N TRP A 238 -29.53 27.58 -22.56
CA TRP A 238 -30.17 28.82 -22.97
C TRP A 238 -30.34 28.93 -24.49
N ILE A 239 -29.30 28.60 -25.27
CA ILE A 239 -29.35 28.58 -26.75
C ILE A 239 -30.37 27.55 -27.26
N LEU A 240 -30.44 26.38 -26.62
CA LEU A 240 -31.37 25.31 -26.99
C LEU A 240 -32.80 25.53 -26.47
N GLY A 241 -33.03 26.58 -25.67
CA GLY A 241 -34.33 26.85 -25.06
C GLY A 241 -34.77 25.80 -24.04
N VAL A 242 -33.84 25.04 -23.47
CA VAL A 242 -34.12 23.98 -22.48
C VAL A 242 -34.07 24.57 -21.08
N SER A 243 -35.15 24.44 -20.31
CA SER A 243 -35.17 24.94 -18.92
C SER A 243 -34.31 24.06 -17.99
N PRO A 244 -33.79 24.59 -16.86
CA PRO A 244 -33.07 23.78 -15.88
C PRO A 244 -33.88 22.60 -15.34
N GLU A 245 -35.20 22.74 -15.22
CA GLU A 245 -36.11 21.68 -14.79
C GLU A 245 -36.13 20.55 -15.84
N GLN A 246 -36.31 20.90 -17.12
CA GLN A 246 -36.25 19.94 -18.23
C GLN A 246 -34.87 19.26 -18.31
N ALA A 247 -33.78 20.00 -18.08
CA ALA A 247 -32.43 19.44 -18.04
C ALA A 247 -32.24 18.47 -16.86
N THR A 248 -32.92 18.69 -15.74
CA THR A 248 -32.93 17.78 -14.58
C THR A 248 -33.71 16.50 -14.89
N GLU A 249 -34.89 16.62 -15.50
CA GLU A 249 -35.71 15.48 -15.95
C GLU A 249 -34.98 14.63 -17.00
N GLN A 250 -34.28 15.28 -17.93
CA GLN A 250 -33.45 14.62 -18.94
C GLN A 250 -32.15 14.03 -18.37
N GLY A 251 -31.85 14.29 -17.09
CA GLY A 251 -30.74 13.71 -16.36
C GLY A 251 -29.39 14.39 -16.55
N PHE A 252 -29.34 15.60 -17.13
CA PHE A 252 -28.12 16.40 -17.32
C PHE A 252 -27.70 17.17 -16.04
N LEU A 253 -28.67 17.51 -15.19
CA LEU A 253 -28.44 18.07 -13.85
C LEU A 253 -28.62 17.02 -12.75
N LEU A 254 -28.12 17.31 -11.56
CA LEU A 254 -28.32 16.48 -10.38
C LEU A 254 -29.78 16.58 -9.90
N GLN A 255 -30.39 15.43 -9.62
CA GLN A 255 -31.77 15.40 -9.12
C GLN A 255 -31.82 15.85 -7.65
N PRO A 256 -32.81 16.67 -7.26
CA PRO A 256 -33.06 16.97 -5.86
C PRO A 256 -33.39 15.68 -5.12
N THR A 257 -32.61 15.35 -4.10
CA THR A 257 -33.02 14.33 -3.15
C THR A 257 -33.69 15.02 -1.97
N THR A 258 -34.89 14.60 -1.61
CA THR A 258 -35.65 15.13 -0.46
C THR A 258 -35.10 14.65 0.89
N ALA A 259 -33.87 14.13 0.91
CA ALA A 259 -33.22 13.60 2.08
C ALA A 259 -32.91 14.74 3.08
N THR A 260 -33.89 15.08 3.91
CA THR A 260 -33.67 15.78 5.17
C THR A 260 -33.36 14.71 6.22
N ALA A 261 -32.08 14.59 6.58
CA ALA A 261 -31.56 13.50 7.41
C ALA A 261 -32.09 13.48 8.85
N ALA A 262 -32.75 14.56 9.30
CA ALA A 262 -33.17 14.69 10.69
C ALA A 262 -34.23 13.65 11.13
N GLY A 263 -34.95 13.03 10.20
CA GLY A 263 -36.08 12.13 10.52
C GLY A 263 -35.79 10.61 10.54
N GLN A 264 -34.65 10.15 10.03
CA GLN A 264 -34.39 8.71 9.81
C GLN A 264 -32.99 8.26 10.27
N SER A 265 -32.39 8.99 11.22
CA SER A 265 -31.07 8.67 11.79
C SER A 265 -31.14 7.53 12.81
N LEU A 266 -29.97 6.90 13.06
CA LEU A 266 -29.83 5.89 14.11
C LEU A 266 -30.21 6.51 15.47
N SER A 267 -31.35 6.09 16.01
CA SER A 267 -31.84 6.54 17.32
C SER A 267 -31.74 5.42 18.35
N TRP A 268 -31.81 5.78 19.64
CA TRP A 268 -31.88 4.78 20.70
C TRP A 268 -33.08 3.82 20.50
N SER A 269 -34.23 4.33 20.07
CA SER A 269 -35.39 3.51 19.73
C SER A 269 -35.12 2.52 18.60
N THR A 270 -34.33 2.90 17.60
CA THR A 270 -33.92 2.04 16.49
C THR A 270 -33.13 0.83 17.01
N LEU A 271 -32.19 1.06 17.94
CA LEU A 271 -31.37 -0.03 18.51
C LEU A 271 -32.18 -1.00 19.37
N VAL A 272 -33.19 -0.51 20.09
CA VAL A 272 -34.08 -1.34 20.91
C VAL A 272 -35.02 -2.19 20.05
N GLN A 273 -35.48 -1.66 18.92
CA GLN A 273 -36.39 -2.37 18.01
C GLN A 273 -35.67 -3.35 17.07
N ALA A 274 -34.36 -3.24 16.92
CA ALA A 274 -33.57 -4.08 16.02
C ALA A 274 -33.55 -5.56 16.47
N ASP A 275 -33.63 -6.46 15.49
CA ASP A 275 -33.45 -7.90 15.71
C ASP A 275 -31.96 -8.25 15.82
N TRP A 276 -31.45 -8.22 17.06
CA TRP A 276 -30.04 -8.55 17.33
C TRP A 276 -29.68 -10.01 17.06
N GLN A 277 -30.63 -10.94 17.12
CA GLN A 277 -30.35 -12.34 16.81
C GLN A 277 -30.05 -12.49 15.31
N LEU A 278 -30.81 -11.81 14.46
CA LEU A 278 -30.56 -11.75 13.02
C LEU A 278 -29.26 -11.02 12.69
N ILE A 279 -28.94 -9.92 13.38
CA ILE A 279 -27.66 -9.21 13.18
C ILE A 279 -26.47 -10.11 13.53
N LEU A 280 -26.56 -10.85 14.64
CA LEU A 280 -25.51 -11.77 15.08
C LEU A 280 -25.41 -13.02 14.20
N SER A 281 -26.48 -13.45 13.53
CA SER A 281 -26.42 -14.56 12.58
C SER A 281 -25.58 -14.20 11.33
N GLN A 282 -25.41 -12.91 11.05
CA GLN A 282 -24.64 -12.40 9.91
C GLN A 282 -23.16 -12.12 10.21
N LEU A 283 -22.64 -12.54 11.38
CA LEU A 283 -21.24 -12.34 11.76
C LEU A 283 -20.24 -12.80 10.70
N LYS A 284 -20.51 -13.89 9.96
CA LYS A 284 -19.63 -14.37 8.88
C LYS A 284 -19.46 -13.32 7.77
N GLN A 285 -20.55 -12.66 7.39
CA GLN A 285 -20.53 -11.63 6.36
C GLN A 285 -19.84 -10.36 6.85
N GLN A 286 -20.07 -9.99 8.12
CA GLN A 286 -19.41 -8.86 8.77
C GLN A 286 -17.89 -9.07 8.88
N VAL A 287 -17.44 -10.27 9.27
CA VAL A 287 -16.00 -10.61 9.30
C VAL A 287 -15.38 -10.50 7.91
N THR A 288 -16.08 -10.97 6.88
CA THR A 288 -15.63 -10.83 5.48
C THR A 288 -15.47 -9.35 5.11
N LEU A 289 -16.47 -8.52 5.44
CA LEU A 289 -16.43 -7.08 5.22
C LEU A 289 -15.25 -6.42 5.93
N ILE A 290 -15.01 -6.75 7.21
CA ILE A 290 -13.90 -6.21 8.01
C ILE A 290 -12.56 -6.56 7.36
N LEU A 291 -12.34 -7.82 7.00
CA LEU A 291 -11.10 -8.27 6.37
C LEU A 291 -10.83 -7.53 5.06
N LEU A 292 -11.86 -7.36 4.23
CA LEU A 292 -11.76 -6.62 2.98
C LEU A 292 -11.50 -5.14 3.20
N SER A 293 -12.15 -4.53 4.19
CA SER A 293 -11.93 -3.12 4.54
C SER A 293 -10.51 -2.89 5.05
N VAL A 294 -9.91 -3.83 5.79
CA VAL A 294 -8.50 -3.75 6.24
C VAL A 294 -7.57 -3.75 5.04
N LEU A 295 -7.79 -4.67 4.10
CA LEU A 295 -6.97 -4.76 2.88
C LEU A 295 -7.12 -3.48 2.04
N SER A 296 -8.35 -3.05 1.77
CA SER A 296 -8.63 -1.84 0.99
C SER A 296 -8.03 -0.59 1.62
N LEU A 297 -8.18 -0.40 2.93
CA LEU A 297 -7.57 0.73 3.63
C LEU A 297 -6.05 0.74 3.46
N LEU A 298 -5.38 -0.38 3.69
CA LEU A 298 -3.92 -0.45 3.61
C LEU A 298 -3.43 -0.23 2.19
N VAL A 299 -4.12 -0.79 1.19
CA VAL A 299 -3.79 -0.60 -0.22
C VAL A 299 -4.06 0.86 -0.64
N ASN A 300 -5.15 1.49 -0.18
CA ASN A 300 -5.43 2.90 -0.42
C ASN A 300 -4.37 3.81 0.22
N ALA A 301 -4.00 3.53 1.47
CA ALA A 301 -2.94 4.26 2.16
C ALA A 301 -1.59 4.12 1.44
N SER A 302 -1.27 2.92 0.94
CA SER A 302 -0.04 2.69 0.18
C SER A 302 -0.08 3.39 -1.18
N GLY A 303 -1.24 3.38 -1.84
CA GLY A 303 -1.48 4.11 -3.09
C GLY A 303 -1.34 5.62 -2.91
N LEU A 304 -1.83 6.16 -1.78
CA LEU A 304 -1.65 7.58 -1.41
C LEU A 304 -0.19 7.94 -1.18
N GLU A 305 0.58 7.11 -0.46
CA GLU A 305 2.03 7.31 -0.25
C GLU A 305 2.76 7.41 -1.59
N VAL A 306 2.42 6.53 -2.55
CA VAL A 306 3.00 6.52 -3.90
C VAL A 306 2.56 7.74 -4.72
N LEU A 307 1.25 8.01 -4.78
CA LEU A 307 0.68 9.11 -5.57
C LEU A 307 1.18 10.48 -5.10
N ILE A 308 1.26 10.70 -3.78
CA ILE A 308 1.64 11.99 -3.19
C ILE A 308 3.18 12.11 -3.09
N GLY A 309 3.91 10.99 -3.14
CA GLY A 309 5.36 10.98 -3.00
C GLY A 309 5.86 11.37 -1.60
N ARG A 310 5.03 11.15 -0.56
CA ARG A 310 5.34 11.47 0.84
C ARG A 310 5.09 10.27 1.73
N SER A 311 6.03 10.00 2.63
CA SER A 311 5.95 8.86 3.54
C SER A 311 4.77 8.95 4.49
N LEU A 312 4.05 7.84 4.67
CA LEU A 312 2.84 7.75 5.48
C LEU A 312 3.03 6.72 6.61
N ASP A 313 2.54 7.05 7.82
CA ASP A 313 2.55 6.12 8.96
C ASP A 313 1.29 5.26 8.95
N PHE A 314 1.36 4.09 8.33
CA PHE A 314 0.23 3.15 8.20
C PHE A 314 -0.40 2.77 9.55
N ASN A 315 0.37 2.72 10.64
CA ASN A 315 -0.17 2.39 11.95
C ASN A 315 -0.93 3.56 12.57
N ARG A 316 -0.52 4.79 12.25
CA ARG A 316 -1.30 5.98 12.57
C ARG A 316 -2.57 6.02 11.73
N GLU A 317 -2.50 5.78 10.43
CA GLU A 317 -3.69 5.79 9.56
C GLU A 317 -4.72 4.72 9.94
N LEU A 318 -4.29 3.51 10.31
CA LEU A 318 -5.18 2.49 10.87
C LEU A 318 -5.87 2.96 12.15
N ARG A 319 -5.16 3.64 13.06
CA ARG A 319 -5.77 4.18 14.28
C ARG A 319 -6.73 5.34 13.98
N VAL A 320 -6.38 6.21 13.04
CA VAL A 320 -7.21 7.35 12.60
C VAL A 320 -8.52 6.82 11.99
N ALA A 321 -8.42 5.92 11.02
CA ALA A 321 -9.58 5.27 10.43
C ALA A 321 -10.37 4.46 11.46
N GLY A 322 -9.69 3.82 12.42
CA GLY A 322 -10.34 3.10 13.52
C GLY A 322 -11.22 3.99 14.38
N VAL A 323 -10.68 5.10 14.88
CA VAL A 323 -11.44 6.10 15.65
C VAL A 323 -12.55 6.71 14.79
N ALA A 324 -12.26 7.05 13.54
CA ALA A 324 -13.22 7.61 12.60
C ALA A 324 -14.43 6.69 12.40
N ASN A 325 -14.21 5.38 12.18
CA ASN A 325 -15.28 4.41 12.01
C ASN A 325 -16.01 4.08 13.31
N LEU A 326 -15.34 4.09 14.47
CA LEU A 326 -16.04 3.97 15.75
C LEU A 326 -17.04 5.11 15.93
N LEU A 327 -16.61 6.36 15.72
CA LEU A 327 -17.47 7.53 15.80
C LEU A 327 -18.56 7.52 14.72
N SER A 328 -18.22 7.15 13.49
CA SER A 328 -19.16 7.02 12.38
C SER A 328 -20.25 6.01 12.70
N GLY A 329 -19.88 4.80 13.14
CA GLY A 329 -20.83 3.74 13.49
C GLY A 329 -21.77 4.13 14.62
N PHE A 330 -21.29 4.80 15.68
CA PHE A 330 -22.17 5.35 16.72
C PHE A 330 -23.09 6.45 16.21
N GLY A 331 -22.66 7.21 15.21
CA GLY A 331 -23.50 8.19 14.49
C GLY A 331 -24.48 7.57 13.48
N GLY A 332 -24.44 6.24 13.27
CA GLY A 332 -25.24 5.55 12.26
C GLY A 332 -24.62 5.51 10.86
N GLY A 333 -23.34 5.89 10.71
CA GLY A 333 -22.64 5.84 9.44
C GLY A 333 -22.24 4.43 8.98
N VAL A 334 -21.84 4.35 7.71
CA VAL A 334 -21.23 3.19 7.06
C VAL A 334 -19.71 3.21 7.25
N VAL A 335 -19.05 2.13 6.81
CA VAL A 335 -17.59 2.04 6.82
C VAL A 335 -16.98 3.01 5.82
N GLY A 336 -16.00 3.80 6.26
CA GLY A 336 -15.25 4.72 5.42
C GLY A 336 -13.78 4.84 5.80
N PHE A 337 -12.93 5.09 4.82
CA PHE A 337 -11.48 5.25 5.00
C PHE A 337 -10.90 6.04 3.82
N HIS A 338 -9.57 6.10 3.74
CA HIS A 338 -8.79 6.89 2.77
C HIS A 338 -9.29 6.73 1.34
N SER A 339 -9.58 7.85 0.66
CA SER A 339 -9.87 7.90 -0.77
C SER A 339 -8.70 8.48 -1.53
N ILE A 340 -8.24 7.75 -2.54
CA ILE A 340 -7.16 8.19 -3.43
C ILE A 340 -7.61 9.37 -4.29
N SER A 341 -8.79 9.29 -4.91
CA SER A 341 -9.30 10.30 -5.84
C SER A 341 -9.53 11.64 -5.14
N SER A 342 -10.22 11.63 -4.00
CA SER A 342 -10.55 12.84 -3.25
C SER A 342 -9.28 13.46 -2.64
N SER A 343 -8.36 12.63 -2.14
CA SER A 343 -7.05 13.13 -1.68
C SER A 343 -6.21 13.68 -2.85
N ALA A 344 -6.23 13.05 -4.03
CA ALA A 344 -5.55 13.57 -5.22
C ALA A 344 -6.07 14.96 -5.57
N LEU A 345 -7.39 15.15 -5.56
CA LEU A 345 -8.03 16.44 -5.83
C LEU A 345 -7.64 17.50 -4.78
N SER A 346 -7.59 17.11 -3.50
CA SER A 346 -7.11 17.94 -2.39
C SER A 346 -5.68 18.46 -2.60
N TYR A 347 -4.78 17.61 -3.11
CA TYR A 347 -3.39 17.98 -3.39
C TYR A 347 -3.20 18.75 -4.71
N ARG A 348 -4.12 18.59 -5.66
CA ARG A 348 -4.06 19.25 -6.99
C ARG A 348 -4.65 20.65 -6.99
N VAL A 349 -5.82 20.81 -6.36
CA VAL A 349 -6.54 22.09 -6.30
C VAL A 349 -6.16 22.85 -5.03
N GLY A 350 -6.07 22.14 -3.92
CA GLY A 350 -5.72 22.70 -2.63
C GLY A 350 -4.21 22.69 -2.40
N THR A 351 -3.83 23.00 -1.17
CA THR A 351 -2.43 23.01 -0.74
C THR A 351 -1.99 21.70 -0.08
N GLY A 352 -2.83 20.66 -0.13
CA GLY A 352 -2.62 19.41 0.61
C GLY A 352 -2.70 19.62 2.13
N SER A 353 -3.59 20.51 2.59
CA SER A 353 -3.74 20.82 4.01
C SER A 353 -4.96 20.16 4.64
N ALA A 354 -4.96 20.06 5.97
CA ALA A 354 -6.10 19.59 6.75
C ALA A 354 -7.38 20.41 6.52
N ALA A 355 -7.25 21.69 6.12
CA ALA A 355 -8.39 22.57 5.90
C ALA A 355 -9.35 22.03 4.83
N VAL A 356 -8.82 21.38 3.78
CA VAL A 356 -9.64 20.81 2.69
C VAL A 356 -10.64 19.79 3.25
N GLY A 357 -10.19 18.85 4.09
CA GLY A 357 -11.04 17.83 4.69
C GLY A 357 -12.02 18.39 5.73
N ILE A 358 -11.64 19.45 6.45
CA ILE A 358 -12.55 20.16 7.36
C ILE A 358 -13.68 20.84 6.59
N ILE A 359 -13.35 21.56 5.51
CA ILE A 359 -14.31 22.27 4.66
C ILE A 359 -15.27 21.27 4.00
N LEU A 360 -14.73 20.17 3.46
CA LEU A 360 -15.52 19.03 2.96
C LEU A 360 -16.52 18.54 4.01
N SER A 361 -16.04 18.23 5.22
CA SER A 361 -16.88 17.71 6.30
C SER A 361 -17.98 18.70 6.69
N LEU A 362 -17.66 19.98 6.84
CA LEU A 362 -18.63 21.02 7.16
C LEU A 362 -19.67 21.19 6.04
N PHE A 363 -19.25 21.13 4.77
CA PHE A 363 -20.15 21.23 3.64
C PHE A 363 -21.13 20.04 3.60
N CYS A 364 -20.65 18.82 3.83
CA CYS A 364 -21.52 17.64 3.93
C CYS A 364 -22.43 17.69 5.17
N ALA A 365 -21.97 18.23 6.30
CA ALA A 365 -22.80 18.46 7.48
C ALA A 365 -23.93 19.47 7.21
N ILE A 366 -23.66 20.54 6.45
CA ILE A 366 -24.68 21.50 6.02
C ILE A 366 -25.68 20.81 5.09
N ALA A 367 -25.21 20.02 4.12
CA ALA A 367 -26.07 19.24 3.22
C ALA A 367 -26.95 18.24 3.98
N LEU A 368 -26.44 17.63 5.06
CA LEU A 368 -27.19 16.75 5.94
C LEU A 368 -28.37 17.48 6.62
N LEU A 369 -28.17 18.74 7.05
CA LEU A 369 -29.16 19.53 7.78
C LEU A 369 -30.19 20.23 6.87
N VAL A 370 -29.71 20.81 5.75
CA VAL A 370 -30.52 21.64 4.84
C VAL A 370 -31.09 20.82 3.68
N GLY A 371 -30.55 19.61 3.44
CA GLY A 371 -30.85 18.78 2.28
C GLY A 371 -29.89 19.05 1.10
N THR A 372 -29.98 18.22 0.06
CA THR A 372 -29.09 18.29 -1.10
C THR A 372 -29.55 19.28 -2.17
N SER A 373 -30.54 20.13 -1.90
CA SER A 373 -31.06 21.10 -2.87
C SER A 373 -30.02 22.12 -3.32
N LEU A 374 -28.96 22.33 -2.54
CA LEU A 374 -27.88 23.26 -2.88
C LEU A 374 -27.03 22.81 -4.09
N ILE A 375 -27.01 21.51 -4.41
CA ILE A 375 -26.16 20.97 -5.48
C ILE A 375 -26.91 20.61 -6.77
N THR A 376 -28.23 20.80 -6.82
CA THR A 376 -29.07 20.43 -7.98
C THR A 376 -28.73 21.23 -9.24
N LEU A 377 -28.18 22.43 -9.08
CA LEU A 377 -27.73 23.28 -10.17
C LEU A 377 -26.35 22.88 -10.72
N VAL A 378 -25.71 21.85 -10.18
CA VAL A 378 -24.39 21.44 -10.68
C VAL A 378 -24.57 20.50 -11.90
N PRO A 379 -24.02 20.84 -13.07
CA PRO A 379 -24.11 19.99 -14.25
C PRO A 379 -23.32 18.68 -14.10
N LYS A 380 -23.96 17.55 -14.40
CA LYS A 380 -23.30 16.24 -14.34
C LYS A 380 -22.11 16.15 -15.28
N VAL A 381 -22.16 16.81 -16.44
CA VAL A 381 -21.07 16.84 -17.43
C VAL A 381 -19.77 17.38 -16.80
N VAL A 382 -19.86 18.37 -15.93
CA VAL A 382 -18.69 19.00 -15.28
C VAL A 382 -18.12 18.08 -14.20
N LEU A 383 -18.98 17.53 -13.32
CA LEU A 383 -18.55 16.61 -12.25
C LEU A 383 -18.03 15.27 -12.81
N GLY A 384 -18.78 14.67 -13.73
CA GLY A 384 -18.39 13.45 -14.42
C GLY A 384 -17.13 13.65 -15.25
N GLY A 385 -16.97 14.82 -15.89
CA GLY A 385 -15.74 15.19 -16.58
C GLY A 385 -14.53 15.32 -15.65
N LEU A 386 -14.71 15.86 -14.44
CA LEU A 386 -13.66 15.88 -13.41
C LEU A 386 -13.27 14.47 -12.94
N LEU A 387 -14.26 13.60 -12.70
CA LEU A 387 -14.01 12.20 -12.32
C LEU A 387 -13.30 11.42 -13.45
N LEU A 388 -13.74 11.62 -14.71
CA LEU A 388 -13.08 11.09 -15.89
C LEU A 388 -11.64 11.55 -15.98
N PHE A 389 -11.37 12.84 -15.73
CA PHE A 389 -10.00 13.37 -15.71
C PHE A 389 -9.13 12.65 -14.67
N LEU A 390 -9.60 12.53 -13.42
CA LEU A 390 -8.86 11.84 -12.35
C LEU A 390 -8.58 10.37 -12.71
N GLY A 391 -9.56 9.68 -13.31
CA GLY A 391 -9.40 8.30 -13.74
C GLY A 391 -8.43 8.14 -14.91
N LEU A 392 -8.57 8.98 -15.94
CA LEU A 392 -7.69 9.00 -17.11
C LEU A 392 -6.25 9.33 -16.75
N GLU A 393 -6.04 10.19 -15.75
CA GLU A 393 -4.73 10.53 -15.27
C GLU A 393 -4.01 9.33 -14.63
N LEU A 394 -4.70 8.61 -13.73
CA LEU A 394 -4.16 7.39 -13.12
C LEU A 394 -3.88 6.31 -14.17
N LEU A 395 -4.80 6.14 -15.13
CA LEU A 395 -4.59 5.21 -16.24
C LEU A 395 -3.39 5.62 -17.08
N TRP A 396 -3.24 6.90 -17.39
CA TRP A 396 -2.08 7.35 -18.16
C TRP A 396 -0.78 7.06 -17.40
N GLU A 397 -0.70 7.42 -16.11
CA GLU A 397 0.50 7.21 -15.32
C GLU A 397 0.89 5.74 -15.22
N TRP A 398 -0.08 4.85 -14.96
CA TRP A 398 0.19 3.45 -14.65
C TRP A 398 0.06 2.49 -15.84
N VAL A 399 -0.49 2.93 -16.97
CA VAL A 399 -0.56 2.14 -18.20
C VAL A 399 0.38 2.71 -19.26
N TYR A 400 0.35 4.02 -19.52
CA TYR A 400 1.20 4.60 -20.56
C TYR A 400 2.60 4.94 -20.06
N ASP A 401 2.75 5.75 -19.01
CA ASP A 401 4.08 6.18 -18.55
C ASP A 401 4.85 5.00 -17.92
N ALA A 402 4.13 4.09 -17.25
CA ALA A 402 4.71 2.89 -16.64
C ALA A 402 5.42 1.99 -17.66
N TRP A 403 4.96 1.92 -18.92
CA TRP A 403 5.64 1.19 -19.99
C TRP A 403 7.10 1.61 -20.17
N PHE A 404 7.37 2.91 -20.02
CA PHE A 404 8.71 3.48 -20.21
C PHE A 404 9.54 3.50 -18.91
N LYS A 405 8.90 3.30 -17.75
CA LYS A 405 9.53 3.42 -16.42
C LYS A 405 9.78 2.07 -15.74
N LEU A 406 8.97 1.05 -16.02
CA LEU A 406 9.01 -0.23 -15.33
C LEU A 406 9.68 -1.34 -16.15
N PRO A 407 10.36 -2.31 -15.50
CA PRO A 407 10.76 -3.56 -16.13
C PRO A 407 9.56 -4.31 -16.73
N THR A 408 9.78 -5.08 -17.79
CA THR A 408 8.70 -5.78 -18.53
C THR A 408 7.84 -6.70 -17.64
N LEU A 409 8.45 -7.39 -16.68
CA LEU A 409 7.72 -8.25 -15.74
C LEU A 409 6.83 -7.45 -14.78
N ASP A 410 7.34 -6.33 -14.30
CA ASP A 410 6.61 -5.44 -13.38
C ASP A 410 5.45 -4.76 -14.11
N TYR A 411 5.69 -4.27 -15.33
CA TYR A 411 4.63 -3.73 -16.18
C TYR A 411 3.56 -4.78 -16.53
N GLY A 412 3.98 -6.00 -16.86
CA GLY A 412 3.06 -7.13 -17.08
C GLY A 412 2.18 -7.41 -15.86
N LEU A 413 2.72 -7.26 -14.64
CA LEU A 413 1.95 -7.43 -13.41
C LEU A 413 0.91 -6.32 -13.20
N VAL A 414 1.27 -5.06 -13.49
CA VAL A 414 0.34 -3.91 -13.44
C VAL A 414 -0.87 -4.17 -14.35
N LEU A 415 -0.62 -4.56 -15.60
CA LEU A 415 -1.69 -4.88 -16.56
C LEU A 415 -2.52 -6.09 -16.13
N LEU A 416 -1.89 -7.14 -15.61
CA LEU A 416 -2.59 -8.33 -15.13
C LEU A 416 -3.58 -7.97 -14.01
N ILE A 417 -3.13 -7.20 -13.02
CA ILE A 417 -3.97 -6.77 -11.90
C ILE A 417 -5.13 -5.88 -12.40
N LEU A 418 -4.84 -4.95 -13.32
CA LEU A 418 -5.86 -4.10 -13.95
C LEU A 418 -6.94 -4.92 -14.67
N VAL A 419 -6.56 -5.92 -15.45
CA VAL A 419 -7.50 -6.78 -16.17
C VAL A 419 -8.35 -7.61 -15.19
N ILE A 420 -7.75 -8.16 -14.15
CA ILE A 420 -8.48 -8.95 -13.15
C ILE A 420 -9.45 -8.08 -12.35
N ASN A 421 -9.02 -6.90 -11.91
CA ASN A 421 -9.88 -5.99 -11.17
C ASN A 421 -11.04 -5.46 -12.01
N SER A 422 -10.81 -5.19 -13.30
CA SER A 422 -11.87 -4.72 -14.20
C SER A 422 -12.88 -5.81 -14.57
N THR A 423 -12.48 -7.08 -14.63
CA THR A 423 -13.36 -8.18 -15.09
C THR A 423 -13.95 -9.03 -13.97
N VAL A 424 -13.18 -9.32 -12.91
CA VAL A 424 -13.57 -10.19 -11.79
C VAL A 424 -13.86 -9.38 -10.53
N GLY A 425 -13.14 -8.28 -10.33
CA GLY A 425 -13.32 -7.37 -9.20
C GLY A 425 -12.08 -7.25 -8.33
N LEU A 426 -12.10 -6.24 -7.46
CA LEU A 426 -10.93 -5.76 -6.72
C LEU A 426 -10.29 -6.83 -5.82
N LEU A 427 -11.11 -7.67 -5.18
CA LEU A 427 -10.63 -8.72 -4.30
C LEU A 427 -9.74 -9.73 -5.04
N ALA A 428 -10.15 -10.13 -6.24
CA ALA A 428 -9.40 -11.10 -7.03
C ALA A 428 -8.04 -10.53 -7.45
N GLY A 429 -7.97 -9.26 -7.88
CA GLY A 429 -6.69 -8.68 -8.28
C GLY A 429 -5.76 -8.38 -7.10
N ILE A 430 -6.28 -8.04 -5.91
CA ILE A 430 -5.44 -7.98 -4.69
C ILE A 430 -4.86 -9.36 -4.36
N ALA A 431 -5.67 -10.42 -4.40
CA ALA A 431 -5.20 -11.77 -4.12
C ALA A 431 -4.13 -12.24 -5.12
N VAL A 432 -4.37 -12.03 -6.41
CA VAL A 432 -3.40 -12.36 -7.47
C VAL A 432 -2.15 -11.51 -7.35
N GLY A 433 -2.28 -10.21 -7.07
CA GLY A 433 -1.15 -9.32 -6.83
C GLY A 433 -0.27 -9.78 -5.68
N LEU A 434 -0.86 -10.23 -4.57
CA LEU A 434 -0.12 -10.77 -3.43
C LEU A 434 0.61 -12.08 -3.77
N VAL A 435 -0.04 -13.00 -4.48
CA VAL A 435 0.59 -14.26 -4.91
C VAL A 435 1.75 -13.97 -5.87
N ALA A 436 1.52 -13.11 -6.86
CA ALA A 436 2.54 -12.70 -7.81
C ALA A 436 3.72 -12.00 -7.13
N ALA A 437 3.45 -11.17 -6.12
CA ALA A 437 4.46 -10.53 -5.30
C ALA A 437 5.38 -11.54 -4.60
N VAL A 438 4.79 -12.56 -3.96
CA VAL A 438 5.54 -13.64 -3.31
C VAL A 438 6.38 -14.40 -4.32
N VAL A 439 5.80 -14.75 -5.47
CA VAL A 439 6.51 -15.47 -6.55
C VAL A 439 7.67 -14.64 -7.09
N LEU A 440 7.45 -13.38 -7.44
CA LEU A 440 8.50 -12.48 -7.94
C LEU A 440 9.59 -12.25 -6.89
N PHE A 441 9.22 -12.09 -5.63
CA PHE A 441 10.18 -11.99 -4.54
C PHE A 441 11.06 -13.23 -4.46
N VAL A 442 10.47 -14.43 -4.48
CA VAL A 442 11.20 -15.70 -4.47
C VAL A 442 12.11 -15.83 -5.70
N LEU A 443 11.62 -15.51 -6.89
CA LEU A 443 12.39 -15.56 -8.13
C LEU A 443 13.57 -14.59 -8.11
N ASN A 444 13.35 -13.33 -7.71
CA ASN A 444 14.39 -12.31 -7.64
C ASN A 444 15.42 -12.63 -6.56
N TYR A 445 14.98 -13.10 -5.39
CA TYR A 445 15.86 -13.49 -4.31
C TYR A 445 16.69 -14.74 -4.67
N SER A 446 16.10 -15.72 -5.37
CA SER A 446 16.82 -16.92 -5.81
C SER A 446 17.96 -16.63 -6.79
N ARG A 447 17.93 -15.47 -7.46
CA ARG A 447 18.97 -15.04 -8.41
C ARG A 447 20.15 -14.33 -7.75
N ILE A 448 20.09 -14.03 -6.45
CA ILE A 448 21.21 -13.38 -5.75
C ILE A 448 22.37 -14.38 -5.67
N ARG A 449 23.48 -14.05 -6.35
CA ARG A 449 24.69 -14.88 -6.34
C ARG A 449 25.36 -14.79 -4.97
N VAL A 450 25.53 -15.97 -4.36
CA VAL A 450 26.23 -16.16 -3.09
C VAL A 450 27.72 -15.98 -3.24
N THR A 451 28.25 -16.40 -4.37
CA THR A 451 29.67 -16.31 -4.71
C THR A 451 29.96 -14.93 -5.26
N ARG A 452 30.61 -14.10 -4.44
CA ARG A 452 31.07 -12.76 -4.84
C ARG A 452 32.22 -12.89 -5.84
N TYR A 453 33.16 -13.77 -5.52
CA TYR A 453 34.29 -14.10 -6.39
C TYR A 453 34.53 -15.62 -6.37
N ALA A 454 34.87 -16.15 -7.54
CA ALA A 454 35.43 -17.47 -7.70
C ALA A 454 36.85 -17.30 -8.23
N LEU A 455 37.84 -17.73 -7.45
CA LEU A 455 39.25 -17.48 -7.67
C LEU A 455 40.01 -18.81 -7.63
N SER A 456 41.23 -18.81 -8.14
CA SER A 456 42.16 -19.94 -8.03
C SER A 456 43.38 -19.57 -7.19
N GLY A 457 44.11 -20.56 -6.70
CA GLY A 457 45.41 -20.34 -6.06
C GLY A 457 46.46 -19.75 -7.00
N ALA A 458 46.24 -19.82 -8.33
CA ALA A 458 47.10 -19.22 -9.35
C ALA A 458 46.83 -17.72 -9.55
N THR A 459 45.59 -17.27 -9.31
CA THR A 459 45.16 -15.88 -9.51
C THR A 459 45.06 -15.09 -8.21
N TYR A 460 44.90 -15.77 -7.07
CA TYR A 460 44.76 -15.16 -5.76
C TYR A 460 45.75 -15.74 -4.76
N HIS A 461 46.62 -14.88 -4.24
CA HIS A 461 47.69 -15.27 -3.33
C HIS A 461 47.55 -14.59 -1.96
N SER A 462 47.93 -15.29 -0.89
CA SER A 462 48.03 -14.66 0.43
C SER A 462 49.21 -13.69 0.49
N HIS A 463 49.12 -12.68 1.36
CA HIS A 463 50.19 -11.72 1.63
C HIS A 463 51.49 -12.27 2.27
N ALA A 464 51.55 -13.57 2.59
CA ALA A 464 52.76 -14.22 3.08
C ALA A 464 53.89 -14.18 2.02
N ALA A 465 55.07 -13.73 2.46
CA ALA A 465 56.28 -13.77 1.64
C ALA A 465 56.65 -15.23 1.31
N ARG A 466 56.91 -15.51 0.04
CA ARG A 466 57.26 -16.83 -0.49
C ARG A 466 58.51 -16.74 -1.36
N SER A 467 59.35 -17.77 -1.31
CA SER A 467 60.51 -17.87 -2.20
C SER A 467 60.09 -18.09 -3.65
N LEU A 468 60.96 -17.73 -4.61
CA LEU A 468 60.68 -17.90 -6.05
C LEU A 468 60.27 -19.33 -6.45
N PRO A 469 60.91 -20.42 -5.94
CA PRO A 469 60.47 -21.78 -6.23
C PRO A 469 59.04 -22.06 -5.77
N GLN A 470 58.64 -21.55 -4.60
CA GLN A 470 57.29 -21.73 -4.07
C GLN A 470 56.25 -20.95 -4.88
N GLN A 471 56.60 -19.75 -5.37
CA GLN A 471 55.72 -18.97 -6.24
C GLN A 471 55.49 -19.66 -7.58
N ARG A 472 56.54 -20.22 -8.19
CA ARG A 472 56.43 -20.99 -9.45
C ARG A 472 55.56 -22.23 -9.29
N LEU A 473 55.73 -22.96 -8.19
CA LEU A 473 54.89 -24.12 -7.89
C LEU A 473 53.42 -23.72 -7.72
N LEU A 474 53.16 -22.60 -7.02
CA LEU A 474 51.80 -22.09 -6.83
C LEU A 474 51.19 -21.57 -8.14
N ALA A 475 51.98 -21.00 -9.05
CA ALA A 475 51.49 -20.61 -10.37
C ALA A 475 51.16 -21.82 -11.25
N ALA A 476 51.99 -22.87 -11.20
CA ALA A 476 51.77 -24.09 -11.98
C ALA A 476 50.59 -24.94 -11.45
N GLU A 477 50.48 -25.08 -10.14
CA GLU A 477 49.50 -25.98 -9.49
C GLU A 477 48.33 -25.23 -8.84
N GLY A 478 48.30 -23.91 -8.93
CA GLY A 478 47.34 -23.07 -8.22
C GLY A 478 45.89 -23.28 -8.65
N GLU A 479 45.66 -23.75 -9.89
CA GLU A 479 44.33 -24.11 -10.39
C GLU A 479 43.72 -25.32 -9.67
N GLN A 480 44.52 -26.11 -8.95
CA GLN A 480 44.02 -27.19 -8.08
C GLN A 480 43.35 -26.66 -6.80
N ILE A 481 43.50 -25.37 -6.50
CA ILE A 481 42.92 -24.68 -5.35
C ILE A 481 41.78 -23.79 -5.85
N TYR A 482 40.55 -24.07 -5.41
CA TYR A 482 39.38 -23.27 -5.73
C TYR A 482 38.91 -22.45 -4.54
N ILE A 483 38.87 -21.13 -4.70
CA ILE A 483 38.60 -20.18 -3.63
C ILE A 483 37.27 -19.50 -3.93
N LEU A 484 36.32 -19.59 -2.99
CA LEU A 484 34.99 -19.02 -3.10
C LEU A 484 34.75 -18.02 -1.97
N ASP A 485 34.70 -16.74 -2.34
CA ASP A 485 34.29 -15.67 -1.43
C ASP A 485 32.77 -15.60 -1.36
N LEU A 486 32.21 -16.00 -0.22
CA LEU A 486 30.77 -16.04 0.01
C LEU A 486 30.28 -14.71 0.60
N GLN A 487 29.10 -14.29 0.20
CA GLN A 487 28.44 -13.09 0.71
C GLN A 487 26.95 -13.31 0.97
N GLY A 488 26.38 -12.49 1.86
CA GLY A 488 24.95 -12.46 2.14
C GLY A 488 24.48 -13.56 3.10
N PHE A 489 23.18 -13.85 3.08
CA PHE A 489 22.57 -14.85 3.96
C PHE A 489 22.50 -16.21 3.25
N LEU A 490 22.98 -17.26 3.91
CA LEU A 490 23.01 -18.62 3.37
C LEU A 490 21.78 -19.41 3.84
N PHE A 491 20.91 -19.73 2.89
CA PHE A 491 19.78 -20.66 3.04
C PHE A 491 19.87 -21.79 2.00
N PHE A 492 18.92 -22.73 2.03
CA PHE A 492 18.89 -23.90 1.14
C PHE A 492 19.15 -23.57 -0.35
N GLY A 493 18.44 -22.58 -0.90
CA GLY A 493 18.52 -22.25 -2.33
C GLY A 493 19.92 -21.76 -2.73
N THR A 494 20.44 -20.79 -2.00
CA THR A 494 21.80 -20.25 -2.15
C THR A 494 22.90 -21.30 -1.90
N ALA A 495 22.71 -22.21 -0.95
CA ALA A 495 23.68 -23.25 -0.71
C ALA A 495 23.65 -24.33 -1.82
N ASN A 496 22.51 -24.51 -2.49
CA ASN A 496 22.40 -25.39 -3.64
C ASN A 496 23.09 -24.81 -4.88
N THR A 497 23.02 -23.49 -5.11
CA THR A 497 23.77 -22.86 -6.21
C THR A 497 25.28 -22.96 -5.99
N LEU A 498 25.75 -22.81 -4.74
CA LEU A 498 27.15 -23.07 -4.37
C LEU A 498 27.56 -24.53 -4.66
N PHE A 499 26.67 -25.48 -4.34
CA PHE A 499 26.89 -26.90 -4.60
C PHE A 499 26.98 -27.23 -6.09
N GLU A 500 26.06 -26.70 -6.91
CA GLU A 500 26.09 -26.89 -8.36
C GLU A 500 27.31 -26.22 -9.00
N GLN A 501 27.71 -25.03 -8.54
CA GLN A 501 28.94 -24.38 -9.00
C GLN A 501 30.17 -25.24 -8.71
N LEU A 502 30.24 -25.85 -7.52
CA LEU A 502 31.34 -26.77 -7.19
C LEU A 502 31.31 -28.03 -8.05
N ARG A 503 30.11 -28.60 -8.27
CA ARG A 503 29.92 -29.78 -9.12
C ARG A 503 30.38 -29.51 -10.55
N GLN A 504 30.03 -28.35 -11.12
CA GLN A 504 30.51 -27.92 -12.43
C GLN A 504 32.03 -27.81 -12.47
N ARG A 505 32.67 -27.22 -11.46
CA ARG A 505 34.15 -27.15 -11.37
C ARG A 505 34.82 -28.52 -11.26
N ILE A 506 34.19 -29.48 -10.60
CA ILE A 506 34.70 -30.85 -10.48
C ILE A 506 34.58 -31.60 -11.81
N GLN A 507 33.51 -31.36 -12.57
CA GLN A 507 33.25 -32.03 -13.85
C GLN A 507 33.97 -31.40 -15.04
N ALA A 508 34.54 -30.20 -14.88
CA ALA A 508 35.29 -29.50 -15.90
C ALA A 508 36.55 -30.29 -16.31
N THR A 509 36.61 -30.75 -17.57
CA THR A 509 37.73 -31.53 -18.13
C THR A 509 38.90 -30.70 -18.61
N ASP A 510 38.69 -29.40 -18.81
CA ASP A 510 39.69 -28.41 -19.22
C ASP A 510 40.55 -27.89 -18.06
N LEU A 511 40.22 -28.25 -16.83
CA LEU A 511 40.89 -27.79 -15.62
C LEU A 511 41.53 -28.97 -14.86
N PRO A 512 42.64 -28.73 -14.13
CA PRO A 512 43.26 -29.76 -13.33
C PRO A 512 42.34 -30.21 -12.19
N THR A 513 42.61 -31.44 -11.73
CA THR A 513 41.87 -32.08 -10.64
C THR A 513 41.91 -31.23 -9.38
N LEU A 514 40.73 -31.04 -8.80
CA LEU A 514 40.55 -30.21 -7.62
C LEU A 514 41.11 -30.92 -6.38
N HIS A 515 42.02 -30.27 -5.64
CA HIS A 515 42.55 -30.81 -4.38
C HIS A 515 42.11 -30.00 -3.16
N TYR A 516 41.89 -28.70 -3.31
CA TYR A 516 41.52 -27.82 -2.20
C TYR A 516 40.38 -26.91 -2.59
N VAL A 517 39.39 -26.79 -1.70
CA VAL A 517 38.29 -25.84 -1.85
C VAL A 517 38.25 -24.98 -0.60
N LEU A 518 38.48 -23.68 -0.77
CA LEU A 518 38.43 -22.71 0.32
C LEU A 518 37.14 -21.91 0.22
N LEU A 519 36.28 -22.06 1.22
CA LEU A 519 35.03 -21.29 1.36
C LEU A 519 35.28 -20.17 2.37
N ASN A 520 35.26 -18.92 1.93
CA ASN A 520 35.49 -17.76 2.78
C ASN A 520 34.15 -17.14 3.22
N PHE A 521 33.89 -17.11 4.52
CA PHE A 521 32.63 -16.66 5.13
C PHE A 521 32.66 -15.20 5.60
N ARG A 522 33.69 -14.42 5.22
CA ARG A 522 33.92 -13.09 5.81
C ARG A 522 32.74 -12.13 5.63
N LEU A 523 32.01 -12.24 4.52
CA LEU A 523 30.87 -11.39 4.18
C LEU A 523 29.53 -12.10 4.32
N VAL A 524 29.52 -13.28 4.96
CA VAL A 524 28.30 -14.02 5.24
C VAL A 524 27.63 -13.43 6.48
N THR A 525 26.41 -12.95 6.33
CA THR A 525 25.65 -12.29 7.39
C THR A 525 24.90 -13.28 8.29
N GLY A 526 24.66 -14.51 7.82
CA GLY A 526 24.03 -15.56 8.60
C GLY A 526 23.81 -16.85 7.81
N LEU A 527 23.44 -17.91 8.53
CA LEU A 527 23.08 -19.22 7.98
C LEU A 527 21.80 -19.72 8.64
N ASP A 528 20.92 -20.35 7.88
CA ASP A 528 19.79 -21.10 8.43
C ASP A 528 20.13 -22.60 8.63
N SER A 529 19.21 -23.33 9.26
CA SER A 529 19.38 -24.78 9.47
C SER A 529 19.38 -25.58 8.16
N SER A 530 18.78 -25.04 7.09
CA SER A 530 18.66 -25.73 5.81
C SER A 530 19.96 -25.67 5.00
N ALA A 531 20.70 -24.57 5.07
CA ALA A 531 22.04 -24.42 4.49
C ALA A 531 23.05 -25.41 5.09
N VAL A 532 22.92 -25.73 6.39
CA VAL A 532 23.77 -26.74 7.05
C VAL A 532 23.66 -28.09 6.35
N LEU A 533 22.47 -28.50 5.91
CA LEU A 533 22.29 -29.75 5.17
C LEU A 533 23.01 -29.73 3.81
N SER A 534 23.00 -28.60 3.11
CA SER A 534 23.73 -28.43 1.86
C SER A 534 25.25 -28.48 2.06
N PHE A 535 25.78 -27.93 3.16
CA PHE A 535 27.19 -28.09 3.52
C PHE A 535 27.57 -29.53 3.91
N LEU A 536 26.64 -30.30 4.49
CA LEU A 536 26.86 -31.73 4.72
C LEU A 536 26.97 -32.49 3.39
N LYS A 537 26.14 -32.17 2.40
CA LYS A 537 26.24 -32.72 1.04
C LYS A 537 27.58 -32.35 0.38
N LEU A 538 28.02 -31.09 0.50
CA LEU A 538 29.33 -30.65 0.02
C LEU A 538 30.47 -31.47 0.64
N LYS A 539 30.39 -31.74 1.96
CA LYS A 539 31.38 -32.58 2.65
C LYS A 539 31.37 -34.03 2.17
N GLN A 540 30.20 -34.57 1.81
CA GLN A 540 30.10 -35.92 1.24
C GLN A 540 30.77 -35.98 -0.15
N ILE A 541 30.52 -35.00 -1.01
CA ILE A 541 31.19 -34.91 -2.32
C ILE A 541 32.71 -34.75 -2.15
N ALA A 542 33.16 -33.92 -1.20
CA ALA A 542 34.58 -33.77 -0.91
C ALA A 542 35.25 -35.11 -0.58
N ARG A 543 34.55 -35.99 0.14
CA ARG A 543 35.04 -37.35 0.43
C ARG A 543 35.05 -38.25 -0.80
N GLN A 544 34.01 -38.18 -1.63
CA GLN A 544 33.90 -39.01 -2.84
C GLN A 544 34.96 -38.64 -3.88
N GLN A 545 35.22 -37.34 -4.05
CA GLN A 545 36.14 -36.79 -5.05
C GLN A 545 37.54 -36.49 -4.47
N GLN A 546 37.80 -36.91 -3.23
CA GLN A 546 39.08 -36.81 -2.52
C GLN A 546 39.73 -35.40 -2.44
N PHE A 547 38.94 -34.33 -2.39
CA PHE A 547 39.45 -32.98 -2.15
C PHE A 547 39.21 -32.51 -0.71
N VAL A 548 40.03 -31.56 -0.26
CA VAL A 548 39.96 -30.98 1.09
C VAL A 548 39.11 -29.72 1.08
N LEU A 549 38.02 -29.73 1.86
CA LEU A 549 37.17 -28.57 2.08
C LEU A 549 37.67 -27.76 3.29
N ILE A 550 38.02 -26.50 3.07
CA ILE A 550 38.53 -25.56 4.06
C ILE A 550 37.50 -24.45 4.27
N TYR A 551 37.14 -24.20 5.53
CA TYR A 551 36.27 -23.10 5.90
C TYR A 551 37.12 -21.94 6.45
N GLY A 552 37.09 -20.79 5.80
CA GLY A 552 37.85 -19.59 6.13
C GLY A 552 36.98 -18.47 6.69
N ALA A 553 37.56 -17.68 7.60
CA ALA A 553 37.06 -16.42 8.18
C ALA A 553 35.53 -16.32 8.34
N PHE A 554 35.03 -16.66 9.52
CA PHE A 554 33.66 -16.30 9.90
C PHE A 554 33.64 -14.89 10.49
N ALA A 555 32.62 -14.08 10.17
CA ALA A 555 32.34 -12.89 10.97
C ALA A 555 32.06 -13.30 12.43
N ASP A 556 32.52 -12.51 13.41
CA ASP A 556 32.59 -12.92 14.83
C ASP A 556 31.25 -13.47 15.40
N ASP A 557 30.10 -12.98 14.93
CA ASP A 557 28.76 -13.47 15.32
C ASP A 557 28.28 -14.72 14.54
N ALA A 558 28.61 -14.83 13.25
CA ALA A 558 28.27 -15.99 12.42
C ALA A 558 29.12 -17.23 12.81
N ALA A 559 30.35 -16.99 13.28
CA ALA A 559 31.28 -18.01 13.77
C ALA A 559 30.68 -18.78 14.95
N ALA A 560 30.09 -18.07 15.92
CA ALA A 560 29.54 -18.65 17.14
C ALA A 560 28.32 -19.53 16.85
N THR A 561 27.42 -19.10 15.97
CA THR A 561 26.19 -19.83 15.63
C THR A 561 26.47 -20.99 14.68
N GLY A 562 27.27 -20.76 13.63
CA GLY A 562 27.68 -21.77 12.66
C GLY A 562 28.52 -22.88 13.30
N ALA A 563 29.51 -22.54 14.13
CA ALA A 563 30.32 -23.55 14.83
C ALA A 563 29.51 -24.34 15.87
N ARG A 564 28.55 -23.71 16.58
CA ARG A 564 27.63 -24.41 17.50
C ARG A 564 26.68 -25.35 16.77
N GLN A 565 26.15 -24.98 15.61
CA GLN A 565 25.25 -25.83 14.83
C GLN A 565 26.00 -26.97 14.12
N LEU A 566 27.17 -26.70 13.53
CA LEU A 566 28.01 -27.72 12.91
C LEU A 566 28.57 -28.72 13.95
N SER A 567 28.92 -28.25 15.16
CA SER A 567 29.36 -29.14 16.25
C SER A 567 28.19 -29.94 16.88
N ARG A 568 26.97 -29.39 16.93
CA ARG A 568 25.76 -30.13 17.34
C ARG A 568 25.35 -31.19 16.31
N ALA A 569 25.43 -30.88 15.02
CA ALA A 569 25.22 -31.86 13.95
C ALA A 569 26.24 -33.01 14.03
N ARG A 570 27.49 -32.71 14.42
CA ARG A 570 28.53 -33.71 14.70
C ARG A 570 28.14 -34.67 15.83
N ARG A 571 27.50 -34.19 16.91
CA ARG A 571 27.06 -35.05 18.03
C ARG A 571 25.88 -35.97 17.68
N ARG A 572 25.01 -35.59 16.75
CA ARG A 572 23.89 -36.45 16.31
C ARG A 572 24.30 -37.53 15.29
N SER A 573 25.42 -37.34 14.59
CA SER A 573 25.94 -38.29 13.60
C SER A 573 26.95 -39.31 14.17
N LEU A 574 27.35 -39.19 15.45
CA LEU A 574 28.40 -40.00 16.07
C LEU A 574 27.87 -41.17 16.93
N SER A 575 26.59 -41.50 16.88
CA SER A 575 26.06 -42.75 17.48
C SER A 575 26.25 -43.98 16.60
N GLY A 576 27.02 -43.88 15.51
CA GLY A 576 27.42 -45.03 14.70
C GLY A 576 28.67 -44.68 13.88
N VAL A 577 29.62 -45.61 13.86
CA VAL A 577 30.86 -45.60 13.05
C VAL A 577 32.04 -44.84 13.68
N CYS A 578 32.82 -45.61 14.45
CA CYS A 578 34.21 -45.32 14.79
C CYS A 578 35.10 -45.75 13.60
N GLY A 579 36.00 -44.87 13.14
CA GLY A 579 37.09 -45.21 12.21
C GLY A 579 37.14 -44.44 10.89
N SER A 580 37.86 -43.31 10.86
CA SER A 580 38.89 -42.96 9.86
C SER A 580 39.25 -41.46 9.94
N ARG A 581 40.56 -41.16 9.90
CA ARG A 581 41.11 -39.80 9.92
C ARG A 581 40.76 -39.07 8.63
N SER A 582 39.84 -38.11 8.68
CA SER A 582 39.66 -37.06 7.66
C SER A 582 39.65 -35.69 8.34
N GLY A 583 40.70 -34.91 8.10
CA GLY A 583 40.95 -33.63 8.76
C GLY A 583 40.05 -32.51 8.23
N VAL A 584 39.26 -31.90 9.12
CA VAL A 584 38.68 -30.58 8.90
C VAL A 584 39.64 -29.59 9.55
N ALA A 585 40.38 -28.83 8.75
CA ALA A 585 41.27 -27.79 9.25
C ALA A 585 40.51 -26.47 9.39
N MET A 586 40.35 -25.99 10.62
CA MET A 586 39.82 -24.66 10.91
C MET A 586 41.03 -23.76 11.20
N VAL A 587 41.38 -22.88 10.26
CA VAL A 587 42.56 -22.02 10.39
C VAL A 587 42.21 -20.81 11.26
N ARG A 588 42.74 -20.75 12.48
CA ARG A 588 42.75 -19.53 13.31
C ARG A 588 43.95 -18.67 12.95
N ARG A 589 43.81 -17.35 13.03
CA ARG A 589 44.92 -16.39 12.85
C ARG A 589 46.09 -16.75 13.78
N PRO A 590 47.36 -16.65 13.34
CA PRO A 590 48.49 -16.53 14.25
C PRO A 590 48.40 -15.17 14.95
N ASP A 591 48.59 -15.18 16.26
CA ASP A 591 48.63 -14.01 17.13
C ASP A 591 49.84 -13.13 16.76
N PRO A 592 49.70 -11.80 16.56
CA PRO A 592 50.84 -10.95 16.26
C PRO A 592 51.43 -10.40 17.55
N SER A 593 52.34 -11.13 18.20
CA SER A 593 53.30 -10.48 19.11
C SER A 593 54.57 -11.34 19.35
N PRO A 594 55.76 -10.72 19.36
CA PRO A 594 57.00 -11.40 19.71
C PRO A 594 57.08 -11.58 21.23
N ARG A 595 57.54 -12.75 21.67
CA ARG A 595 57.74 -13.12 23.07
C ARG A 595 58.74 -12.18 23.76
N PHE A 596 58.35 -11.62 24.90
CA PHE A 596 59.27 -11.26 25.98
C PHE A 596 58.85 -12.01 27.25
N LEU A 597 59.85 -12.55 27.95
CA LEU A 597 59.72 -13.20 29.26
C LEU A 597 59.16 -12.22 30.31
N GLY A 598 58.35 -12.72 31.25
CA GLY A 598 58.03 -11.98 32.47
C GLY A 598 56.86 -12.56 33.25
N VAL A 599 57.14 -13.01 34.46
CA VAL A 599 56.25 -13.67 35.42
C VAL A 599 55.43 -12.65 36.22
N ALA A 600 54.21 -13.08 36.59
CA ALA A 600 53.38 -12.73 37.76
C ALA A 600 52.75 -11.34 37.94
N SER A 601 51.42 -11.45 38.09
CA SER A 601 50.54 -10.91 39.15
C SER A 601 50.20 -9.42 39.24
N ASP A 602 48.88 -9.23 39.32
CA ASP A 602 48.11 -8.24 40.09
C ASP A 602 48.27 -6.75 39.76
N ARG A 603 47.18 -6.14 39.24
CA ARG A 603 46.35 -5.14 39.97
C ARG A 603 45.42 -4.33 39.03
N LEU A 604 44.15 -4.23 39.43
CA LEU A 604 43.21 -3.08 39.27
C LEU A 604 43.80 -1.80 39.93
N PRO A 605 43.21 -0.57 39.89
CA PRO A 605 42.16 0.04 39.03
C PRO A 605 42.52 1.51 38.61
N LEU A 606 41.49 2.28 38.17
CA LEU A 606 41.37 3.75 38.02
C LEU A 606 41.87 4.36 36.71
N ALA A 607 41.40 5.52 36.22
CA ALA A 607 40.11 6.21 36.13
C ALA A 607 40.38 7.47 35.28
N CYS A 608 39.31 8.12 34.78
CA CYS A 608 39.23 9.52 34.36
C CYS A 608 39.65 9.97 32.93
N ASN A 609 38.60 10.42 32.22
CA ASN A 609 38.45 11.72 31.53
C ASN A 609 39.38 12.15 30.39
N SER A 610 38.76 12.41 29.24
CA SER A 610 39.06 13.63 28.47
C SER A 610 37.87 14.11 27.63
N LYS A 611 37.63 15.41 27.75
CA LYS A 611 36.62 16.28 27.13
C LYS A 611 36.90 16.57 25.64
N ILE A 612 35.79 16.73 24.89
CA ILE A 612 35.43 17.82 23.95
C ILE A 612 36.34 18.09 22.74
N TYR A 613 35.77 17.90 21.53
CA TYR A 613 35.87 18.84 20.39
C TYR A 613 34.54 18.82 19.59
N SER A 614 34.05 20.02 19.26
CA SER A 614 32.82 20.33 18.51
C SER A 614 32.98 20.18 16.98
N PRO A 615 31.92 19.90 16.20
CA PRO A 615 31.95 19.97 14.75
C PRO A 615 31.31 21.27 14.20
N THR A 616 31.94 21.88 13.20
CA THR A 616 31.34 22.89 12.29
C THR A 616 30.78 22.23 11.03
N PRO A 617 29.77 22.84 10.36
CA PRO A 617 28.94 22.18 9.36
C PRO A 617 29.52 22.30 7.94
N ILE A 618 29.47 21.22 7.17
CA ILE A 618 29.73 21.23 5.72
C ILE A 618 28.43 20.90 4.99
N THR A 619 28.09 21.78 4.05
CA THR A 619 26.94 21.74 3.13
C THR A 619 27.02 20.54 2.16
N PRO A 620 25.89 19.91 1.79
CA PRO A 620 25.90 18.84 0.79
C PRO A 620 25.68 19.42 -0.63
N ARG A 621 26.67 19.26 -1.51
CA ARG A 621 26.46 19.27 -2.97
C ARG A 621 26.19 17.83 -3.40
N PHE A 622 24.96 17.55 -3.78
CA PHE A 622 24.55 16.30 -4.43
C PHE A 622 25.00 16.31 -5.89
N SER A 623 25.85 15.35 -6.26
CA SER A 623 26.10 14.97 -7.65
C SER A 623 25.70 13.51 -7.82
N TRP A 624 24.67 13.29 -8.63
CA TRP A 624 24.17 11.98 -9.02
C TRP A 624 25.20 11.30 -9.92
N ILE A 625 25.72 10.14 -9.51
CA ILE A 625 26.38 9.20 -10.40
C ILE A 625 25.63 7.88 -10.24
N ILE A 626 24.94 7.55 -11.32
CA ILE A 626 24.18 6.33 -11.58
C ILE A 626 25.16 5.16 -11.65
N TRP A 627 24.82 4.07 -10.95
CA TRP A 627 25.21 2.70 -11.29
C TRP A 627 24.00 1.79 -11.09
#